data_AF-A0A9D4UUQ4-F1
#
_entry.id   AF-A0A9D4UUQ4-F1
#
_cell.length_a   1.000
_cell.length_b   1.000
_cell.length_c   1.000
_cell.angle_alpha   90.00
_cell.angle_beta   90.00
_cell.angle_gamma   90.00
#
_symmetry.space_group_name_H-M   'P 1'
#
loop_
_entity.id
_entity.type
_entity.pdbx_description
1 polymer ?
#
loop_
_entity_poly.entity_id
_entity_poly.type
_entity_poly.pdbx_seq_one_letter_code
_entity_poly.pdbx_strand_id
1 'polypeptide(L)'
;MVTLKDEVVVSCHNMILKYINPTAHAKVTAIQEADKNLRRIEVSDFEMYGLCENYPMHFGAIYLSQIKPLIYGAQAEATIAIGFDEFIAEKVFKDTRTNHAR
;
A
#
# COMPACT_ATOMS: atom_id res chain seq x y z
N MET A 1 -0.99 -3.25 -9.71
CA MET A 1 -1.27 -2.48 -10.94
C MET A 1 -1.73 -1.10 -10.54
N VAL A 2 -1.33 -0.08 -11.27
CA VAL A 2 -1.72 1.32 -11.04
C VAL A 2 -2.25 1.85 -12.37
N THR A 3 -3.44 2.46 -12.33
CA THR A 3 -4.12 2.99 -13.52
C THR A 3 -4.38 4.50 -13.39
N LEU A 4 -4.50 5.16 -14.54
CA LEU A 4 -4.93 6.55 -14.67
C LEU A 4 -6.00 6.58 -15.75
N LYS A 5 -7.23 7.01 -15.42
CA LYS A 5 -8.36 7.05 -16.37
C LYS A 5 -8.53 5.72 -17.13
N ASP A 6 -8.56 4.62 -16.38
CA ASP A 6 -8.68 3.24 -16.89
C ASP A 6 -7.50 2.72 -17.73
N GLU A 7 -6.45 3.52 -17.95
CA GLU A 7 -5.22 3.07 -18.62
C GLU A 7 -4.20 2.56 -17.60
N VAL A 8 -3.60 1.40 -17.88
CA VAL A 8 -2.54 0.84 -17.04
C VAL A 8 -1.26 1.64 -17.23
N VAL A 9 -0.85 2.35 -16.18
CA VAL A 9 0.40 3.13 -16.18
C VAL A 9 1.56 2.27 -15.68
N VAL A 10 1.31 1.42 -14.70
CA VAL A 10 2.32 0.52 -14.12
C VAL A 10 1.73 -0.81 -13.72
N SER A 11 2.44 -1.90 -14.03
CA SER A 11 2.18 -3.23 -13.48
C SER A 11 3.45 -3.82 -12.88
N CYS A 12 3.40 -4.14 -11.59
CA CYS A 12 4.54 -4.67 -10.83
C CYS A 12 4.14 -5.91 -10.03
N HIS A 13 5.13 -6.74 -9.72
CA HIS A 13 5.04 -7.87 -8.80
C HIS A 13 6.06 -7.69 -7.66
N ASN A 14 6.17 -8.66 -6.75
CA ASN A 14 7.15 -8.61 -5.67
C ASN A 14 8.58 -8.65 -6.24
N MET A 15 9.40 -7.66 -5.88
CA MET A 15 10.76 -7.49 -6.37
C MET A 15 11.82 -7.66 -5.27
N ILE A 16 11.46 -8.16 -4.08
CA ILE A 16 12.35 -8.26 -2.91
C ILE A 16 13.66 -8.97 -3.27
N LEU A 17 13.57 -10.14 -3.90
CA LEU A 17 14.75 -10.94 -4.25
C LEU A 17 15.54 -10.30 -5.39
N LYS A 18 14.86 -9.71 -6.38
CA LYS A 18 15.49 -9.11 -7.55
C LYS A 18 16.28 -7.85 -7.19
N TYR A 19 15.76 -7.04 -6.27
CA TYR A 19 16.40 -5.80 -5.83
C TYR A 19 17.18 -5.95 -4.53
N ILE A 20 17.14 -7.13 -3.89
CA ILE A 20 17.69 -7.37 -2.54
C ILE A 20 17.22 -6.25 -1.60
N ASN A 21 15.92 -5.94 -1.67
CA ASN A 21 15.30 -4.82 -0.96
C ASN A 21 14.00 -5.30 -0.28
N PRO A 22 13.94 -5.35 1.06
CA PRO A 22 12.77 -5.85 1.78
C PRO A 22 11.51 -4.98 1.59
N THR A 23 11.66 -3.73 1.15
CA THR A 23 10.52 -2.82 0.91
C THR A 23 9.89 -2.98 -0.48
N ALA A 24 10.53 -3.74 -1.38
CA ALA A 24 10.14 -3.87 -2.78
C ALA A 24 8.95 -4.83 -3.02
N HIS A 25 7.91 -4.68 -2.20
CA HIS A 25 6.62 -5.33 -2.42
C HIS A 25 5.92 -4.71 -3.64
N ALA A 26 5.09 -5.52 -4.32
CA ALA A 26 4.40 -5.11 -5.54
C ALA A 26 3.70 -3.75 -5.43
N LYS A 27 3.04 -3.47 -4.30
CA LYS A 27 2.34 -2.20 -4.05
C LYS A 27 3.29 -1.01 -3.96
N VAL A 28 4.32 -1.11 -3.12
CA VAL A 28 5.33 -0.06 -2.95
C VAL A 28 6.07 0.19 -4.25
N THR A 29 6.48 -0.87 -4.94
CA THR A 29 7.15 -0.77 -6.24
C THR A 29 6.26 -0.11 -7.29
N ALA A 30 4.97 -0.44 -7.34
CA ALA A 30 4.06 0.18 -8.30
C ALA A 30 3.90 1.69 -8.08
N ILE A 31 3.82 2.15 -6.83
CA ILE A 31 3.78 3.59 -6.49
C ILE A 31 5.09 4.26 -6.94
N GLN A 32 6.24 3.69 -6.55
CA GLN A 32 7.54 4.25 -6.90
C GLN A 32 7.79 4.33 -8.42
N GLU A 33 7.38 3.32 -9.18
CA GLU A 33 7.49 3.33 -10.64
C GLU A 33 6.49 4.32 -11.27
N ALA A 34 5.30 4.51 -10.69
CA ALA A 34 4.36 5.53 -11.15
C ALA A 34 4.93 6.94 -10.92
N ASP A 35 5.42 7.23 -9.71
CA ASP A 35 6.03 8.52 -9.36
C ASP A 35 7.20 8.87 -10.30
N LYS A 36 8.05 7.88 -10.62
CA LYS A 36 9.16 8.05 -11.57
C LYS A 36 8.67 8.35 -12.99
N ASN A 37 7.67 7.61 -13.48
CA ASN A 37 7.15 7.78 -14.83
C ASN A 37 6.49 9.16 -15.02
N LEU A 38 5.86 9.68 -13.97
CA LEU A 38 5.07 10.91 -14.02
C LEU A 38 5.80 12.14 -13.50
N ARG A 39 6.93 11.93 -12.80
CA ARG A 39 7.73 12.97 -12.14
C ARG A 39 6.93 13.83 -11.15
N ARG A 40 5.99 13.21 -10.43
CA ARG A 40 5.20 13.82 -9.34
C ARG A 40 5.13 12.88 -8.13
N ILE A 41 4.97 13.47 -6.94
CA ILE A 41 4.92 12.75 -5.65
C ILE A 41 3.49 12.41 -5.25
N GLU A 42 2.53 13.21 -5.72
CA GLU A 42 1.11 13.00 -5.46
C GLU A 42 0.45 12.38 -6.69
N VAL A 43 -0.19 11.24 -6.48
CA VAL A 43 -0.87 10.43 -7.51
C VAL A 43 -2.34 10.22 -7.13
N SER A 44 -3.00 11.27 -6.63
CA SER A 44 -4.39 11.25 -6.17
C SER A 44 -5.43 11.01 -7.28
N ASP A 45 -5.03 11.17 -8.54
CA ASP A 45 -5.80 10.82 -9.74
C ASP A 45 -5.61 9.36 -10.20
N PHE A 46 -4.80 8.57 -9.48
CA PHE A 46 -4.55 7.16 -9.80
C PHE A 46 -5.35 6.23 -8.92
N GLU A 47 -5.58 5.06 -9.49
CA GLU A 47 -6.22 3.94 -8.83
C GLU A 47 -5.27 2.76 -8.73
N MET A 48 -5.15 2.21 -7.54
CA MET A 48 -4.28 1.08 -7.27
C MET A 48 -5.07 -0.22 -7.16
N TYR A 49 -4.78 -1.16 -8.05
CA TYR A 49 -5.35 -2.50 -8.07
C TYR A 49 -4.33 -3.53 -7.57
N GLY A 50 -4.71 -4.35 -6.60
CA GLY A 50 -3.84 -5.41 -6.11
C GLY A 50 -4.50 -6.37 -5.13
N LEU A 51 -3.82 -7.49 -4.91
CA LEU A 51 -4.21 -8.51 -3.93
C LEU A 51 -4.36 -7.90 -2.53
N CYS A 52 -5.22 -8.54 -1.74
CA CYS A 52 -5.66 -8.07 -0.43
C CYS A 52 -4.60 -8.14 0.68
N GLU A 53 -3.33 -8.37 0.35
CA GLU A 53 -2.24 -8.21 1.32
C GLU A 53 -2.02 -6.73 1.60
N ASN A 54 -2.47 -6.28 2.76
CA ASN A 54 -2.21 -4.95 3.27
C ASN A 54 -1.35 -5.09 4.53
N TYR A 55 -0.02 -5.07 4.36
CA TYR A 55 0.90 -4.97 5.50
C TYR A 55 0.97 -3.50 5.96
N PRO A 56 1.32 -3.21 7.24
CA PRO A 56 1.51 -1.85 7.74
C PRO A 56 2.25 -0.88 6.78
N MET A 57 3.30 -1.36 6.14
CA MET A 57 4.08 -0.60 5.16
C MET A 57 3.25 -0.14 3.95
N HIS A 58 2.33 -0.98 3.45
CA HIS A 58 1.49 -0.64 2.30
C HIS A 58 0.53 0.50 2.63
N PHE A 59 -0.02 0.51 3.84
CA PHE A 59 -0.87 1.61 4.30
C PHE A 59 -0.11 2.94 4.34
N GLY A 60 1.09 2.95 4.92
CA GLY A 60 1.93 4.15 4.95
C GLY A 60 2.26 4.65 3.54
N ALA A 61 2.61 3.75 2.62
CA ALA A 61 2.90 4.12 1.23
C ALA A 61 1.67 4.70 0.50
N ILE A 62 0.50 4.08 0.67
CA ILE A 62 -0.76 4.56 0.06
C ILE A 62 -1.15 5.93 0.64
N TYR A 63 -1.10 6.08 1.97
CA TYR A 63 -1.41 7.34 2.64
C TYR A 63 -0.48 8.48 2.20
N LEU A 64 0.82 8.23 2.13
CA LEU A 64 1.79 9.26 1.74
C LEU A 64 1.70 9.62 0.25
N SER A 65 1.40 8.66 -0.63
CA SER A 65 1.25 8.91 -2.08
C SER A 65 -0.10 9.50 -2.47
N GLN A 66 -1.08 9.48 -1.56
CA GLN A 66 -2.47 9.87 -1.78
C GLN A 66 -3.17 9.09 -2.90
N ILE A 67 -2.62 7.94 -3.32
CA ILE A 67 -3.22 7.09 -4.35
C ILE A 67 -4.56 6.52 -3.86
N LYS A 68 -5.56 6.41 -4.74
CA LYS A 68 -6.84 5.80 -4.38
C LYS A 68 -6.69 4.27 -4.37
N PRO A 69 -6.84 3.59 -3.23
CA PRO A 69 -6.76 2.15 -3.20
C PRO A 69 -8.07 1.55 -3.74
N LEU A 70 -7.97 0.70 -4.76
CA LEU A 70 -9.03 -0.20 -5.20
C LEU A 70 -8.66 -1.62 -4.81
N ILE A 71 -9.15 -2.04 -3.65
CA ILE A 71 -8.88 -3.37 -3.11
C ILE A 71 -9.99 -4.30 -3.62
N TYR A 72 -9.60 -5.34 -4.34
CA TYR A 72 -10.50 -6.42 -4.75
C TYR A 72 -10.17 -7.69 -3.96
N GLY A 73 -11.20 -8.30 -3.35
CA GLY A 73 -11.12 -9.56 -2.60
C GLY A 73 -11.87 -9.51 -1.27
N ALA A 74 -12.27 -10.67 -0.72
CA ALA A 74 -13.16 -10.79 0.45
C ALA A 74 -12.65 -10.19 1.78
N GLN A 75 -11.39 -9.74 1.86
CA GLN A 75 -10.83 -9.01 3.01
C GLN A 75 -10.79 -7.48 2.79
N ALA A 76 -11.10 -7.03 1.56
CA ALA A 76 -11.18 -5.62 1.20
C ALA A 76 -12.32 -4.96 1.98
N GLU A 77 -13.48 -5.62 2.09
CA GLU A 77 -14.62 -5.10 2.85
C GLU A 77 -14.26 -4.92 4.33
N ALA A 78 -13.49 -5.84 4.91
CA ALA A 78 -13.03 -5.75 6.29
C ALA A 78 -12.05 -4.58 6.53
N THR A 79 -11.20 -4.27 5.55
CA THR A 79 -10.23 -3.17 5.63
C THR A 79 -10.86 -1.79 5.39
N ILE A 80 -11.96 -1.73 4.62
CA ILE A 80 -12.74 -0.50 4.42
C ILE A 80 -13.64 -0.23 5.64
N ALA A 81 -14.16 -1.29 6.27
CA ALA A 81 -15.05 -1.18 7.42
C ALA A 81 -14.34 -0.76 8.71
N ILE A 82 -13.08 -1.18 8.89
CA ILE A 82 -12.21 -0.70 9.97
C ILE A 82 -11.47 0.49 9.36
N GLY A 83 -11.84 1.73 9.70
CA GLY A 83 -11.24 2.92 9.09
C GLY A 83 -9.71 2.82 9.02
N PHE A 84 -9.10 3.28 7.93
CA PHE A 84 -7.67 3.12 7.66
C PHE A 84 -6.79 3.55 8.86
N ASP A 85 -7.21 4.59 9.57
CA ASP A 85 -6.59 5.08 10.81
C ASP A 85 -6.74 4.11 12.00
N GLU A 86 -7.92 3.52 12.19
CA GLU A 86 -8.16 2.52 13.25
C GLU A 86 -7.35 1.24 13.00
N PHE A 87 -7.22 0.82 11.74
CA PHE A 87 -6.42 -0.35 11.37
C PHE A 87 -4.92 -0.11 11.57
N ILE A 88 -4.41 1.07 11.22
CA ILE A 88 -3.03 1.47 11.52
C ILE A 88 -2.79 1.53 13.03
N ALA A 89 -3.70 2.16 13.79
CA ALA A 89 -3.62 2.19 15.25
C ALA A 89 -3.59 0.77 15.84
N GLU A 90 -4.43 -0.13 15.34
CA GLU A 90 -4.48 -1.52 15.79
C GLU A 90 -3.23 -2.32 15.43
N LYS A 91 -2.80 -2.30 14.17
CA LYS A 91 -1.73 -3.21 13.68
C LYS A 91 -0.32 -2.65 13.85
N VAL A 92 -0.15 -1.34 13.92
CA VAL A 92 1.15 -0.69 14.04
C VAL A 92 1.46 -0.30 15.47
N PHE A 93 0.46 0.14 16.24
CA PHE A 93 0.69 0.73 17.56
C PHE A 93 0.24 -0.14 18.76
N LYS A 94 -0.41 -1.31 18.56
CA LYS A 94 -0.83 -2.14 19.71
C LYS A 94 0.29 -2.85 20.47
N ASP A 95 1.54 -2.83 20.03
CA ASP A 95 2.63 -3.51 20.76
C ASP A 95 3.53 -2.58 21.59
N THR A 96 2.92 -1.76 22.46
CA THR A 96 3.69 -0.95 23.43
C THR A 96 3.23 -1.07 24.89
N ARG A 97 2.28 -1.96 25.22
CA ARG A 97 1.78 -2.09 26.61
C ARG A 97 1.83 -3.49 27.24
N THR A 98 2.61 -4.44 26.72
CA THR A 98 2.69 -5.79 27.32
C THR A 98 4.09 -6.37 27.60
N ASN A 99 5.18 -5.60 27.45
CA ASN A 99 6.54 -6.12 27.70
C ASN A 99 7.33 -5.43 28.83
N HIS A 100 6.66 -4.78 29.79
CA HIS A 100 7.32 -4.26 31.02
C HIS A 100 6.91 -4.99 32.31
N ALA A 101 6.52 -6.26 32.21
CA ALA A 101 6.30 -7.10 33.38
C ALA A 101 7.02 -8.44 33.23
N ARG A 102 8.36 -8.42 33.17
CA ARG A 102 9.25 -9.49 33.61
C ARG A 102 10.59 -8.90 34.04
#